data_AF-A0A7S0E0M1-F1
#
_entry.id   AF-A0A7S0E0M1-F1
#
_cell.length_a   1.000
_cell.length_b   1.000
_cell.length_c   1.000
_cell.angle_alpha   90.00
_cell.angle_beta   90.00
_cell.angle_gamma   90.00
#
_symmetry.space_group_name_H-M   'P 1'
#
loop_
_entity.id
_entity.type
_entity.pdbx_description
1 polymer ?
#
loop_
_entity_poly.entity_id
_entity_poly.type
_entity_poly.pdbx_seq_one_letter_code
_entity_poly.pdbx_strand_id
1 'polypeptide(L)'
;NGANPYDGSAACTFQSDLLAGYVPGSNVKAHSEIDLDQKAMEVALKTANFSGAAHWYANGEGSFGVIHPGESMKTFSTGAELELVDSSGTSFKHYKQFYDYYGGFDYADKW
;
A
#
# COMPACT_ATOMS: atom_id res chain seq x y z
N ASN A 1 5.37 37.60 -4.76
CA ASN A 1 6.69 36.95 -4.91
C ASN A 1 6.49 35.54 -5.43
N GLY A 2 6.61 35.33 -6.73
CA GLY A 2 6.59 34.00 -7.32
C GLY A 2 7.41 34.06 -8.59
N ALA A 3 8.66 33.62 -8.50
CA ALA A 3 9.51 33.52 -9.68
C ALA A 3 8.87 32.55 -10.68
N ASN A 4 8.99 32.84 -11.98
CA ASN A 4 8.65 31.87 -13.00
C ASN A 4 9.42 30.56 -12.74
N PRO A 5 8.79 29.39 -12.91
CA PRO A 5 9.50 28.12 -12.77
C PRO A 5 10.71 28.08 -13.71
N TYR A 6 11.82 27.50 -13.25
CA TYR A 6 12.99 27.20 -14.08
C TYR A 6 12.59 26.34 -15.28
N ASP A 7 13.34 26.45 -16.38
CA ASP A 7 13.13 25.62 -17.57
C ASP A 7 13.27 24.13 -17.20
N GLY A 8 12.25 23.32 -17.49
CA GLY A 8 12.13 21.94 -17.00
C GLY A 8 11.39 21.75 -15.66
N SER A 9 11.00 22.82 -14.96
CA SER A 9 10.15 22.79 -13.75
C SER A 9 8.74 23.32 -14.00
N ALA A 10 8.25 23.20 -15.24
CA ALA A 10 6.90 23.59 -15.61
C ALA A 10 5.87 22.98 -14.63
N ALA A 11 4.83 23.74 -14.30
CA ALA A 11 3.76 23.28 -13.43
C ALA A 11 3.18 21.97 -13.98
N CYS A 12 3.12 20.93 -13.13
CA CYS A 12 2.57 19.64 -13.52
C CYS A 12 1.10 19.82 -13.92
N THR A 13 0.76 19.51 -15.17
CA THR A 13 -0.60 19.66 -15.70
C THR A 13 -1.53 18.54 -15.23
N PHE A 14 -0.95 17.42 -14.81
CA PHE A 14 -1.64 16.39 -14.05
C PHE A 14 -1.52 16.73 -12.56
N GLN A 15 -2.63 17.14 -11.94
CA GLN A 15 -2.67 17.38 -10.51
C GLN A 15 -3.80 16.53 -9.93
N SER A 16 -3.41 15.38 -9.38
CA SER A 16 -4.23 14.64 -8.43
C SER A 16 -4.43 15.48 -7.16
N ASP A 17 -5.49 15.18 -6.41
CA ASP A 17 -5.66 15.77 -5.08
C ASP A 17 -4.42 15.51 -4.22
N LEU A 18 -4.05 16.48 -3.40
CA LEU A 18 -2.93 16.32 -2.47
C LEU A 18 -3.19 15.14 -1.54
N LEU A 19 -2.27 14.20 -1.51
CA LEU A 19 -2.27 13.10 -0.57
C LEU A 19 -1.11 13.31 0.42
N ALA A 20 -1.46 13.52 1.69
CA ALA A 20 -0.50 13.84 2.75
C ALA A 20 0.45 15.02 2.42
N GLY A 21 -0.04 16.00 1.64
CA GLY A 21 0.73 17.20 1.25
C GLY A 21 1.61 17.02 0.01
N TYR A 22 1.56 15.85 -0.65
CA TYR A 22 2.26 15.58 -1.91
C TYR A 22 1.28 15.45 -3.07
N VAL A 23 1.70 15.86 -4.28
CA VAL A 23 0.95 15.60 -5.53
C VAL A 23 1.47 14.29 -6.12
N PRO A 24 0.72 13.18 -6.03
CA PRO A 24 1.14 11.93 -6.65
C PRO A 24 1.12 12.02 -8.18
N GLY A 25 2.09 11.38 -8.84
CA GLY A 25 2.25 11.39 -10.30
C GLY A 25 1.14 10.64 -11.07
N SER A 26 0.24 9.96 -10.36
CA SER A 26 -0.95 9.29 -10.89
C SER A 26 -2.11 9.40 -9.87
N ASN A 27 -3.31 8.93 -10.23
CA ASN A 27 -4.41 8.82 -9.28
C ASN A 27 -4.18 7.61 -8.38
N VAL A 28 -3.73 7.86 -7.15
CA VAL A 28 -3.44 6.84 -6.14
C VAL A 28 -4.48 6.80 -5.02
N LYS A 29 -5.62 7.51 -5.16
CA LYS A 29 -6.63 7.64 -4.10
C LYS A 29 -7.00 6.28 -3.52
N ALA A 30 -7.35 5.33 -4.37
CA ALA A 30 -7.80 4.03 -3.92
C ALA A 30 -6.66 3.05 -3.57
N HIS A 31 -5.38 3.41 -3.75
CA HIS A 31 -4.30 2.72 -3.03
C HIS A 31 -4.15 3.27 -1.61
N SER A 32 -4.39 4.58 -1.44
CA SER A 32 -4.15 5.28 -0.17
C SER A 32 -5.17 4.98 0.92
N GLU A 33 -6.35 4.48 0.57
CA GLU A 33 -7.38 4.13 1.57
C GLU A 33 -7.23 2.69 2.09
N ILE A 34 -6.12 1.99 1.80
CA ILE A 34 -5.79 0.68 2.40
C ILE A 34 -5.66 0.78 3.93
N ASP A 35 -5.30 1.98 4.41
CA ASP A 35 -5.30 2.33 5.83
C ASP A 35 -6.69 2.17 6.48
N LEU A 36 -7.78 2.30 5.71
CA LEU A 36 -9.15 2.08 6.21
C LEU A 36 -9.41 0.59 6.46
N ASP A 37 -8.94 -0.29 5.57
CA ASP A 37 -9.05 -1.75 5.75
C ASP A 37 -8.22 -2.20 6.96
N GLN A 38 -6.99 -1.69 7.11
CA GLN A 38 -6.16 -1.97 8.30
C GLN A 38 -6.86 -1.50 9.58
N LYS A 39 -7.43 -0.28 9.57
CA LYS A 39 -8.18 0.24 10.72
C LYS A 39 -9.38 -0.64 11.06
N ALA A 40 -10.12 -1.14 10.08
CA ALA A 40 -11.26 -2.01 10.30
C ALA A 40 -10.82 -3.39 10.86
N MET A 41 -9.72 -3.93 10.36
CA MET A 41 -9.08 -5.13 10.90
C MET A 41 -8.66 -4.93 12.37
N GLU A 42 -7.99 -3.83 12.70
CA GLU A 42 -7.60 -3.49 14.09
C GLU A 42 -8.80 -3.37 15.03
N VAL A 43 -9.92 -2.80 14.56
CA VAL A 43 -11.17 -2.71 15.34
C VAL A 43 -11.76 -4.11 15.61
N ALA A 44 -11.76 -4.99 14.62
CA ALA A 44 -12.22 -6.36 14.78
C ALA A 44 -11.33 -7.14 15.76
N LEU A 45 -10.00 -7.00 15.65
CA LEU A 45 -9.04 -7.64 16.57
C LEU A 45 -9.23 -7.20 18.02
N LYS A 46 -9.52 -5.91 18.27
CA LYS A 46 -9.78 -5.38 19.62
C LYS A 46 -10.99 -6.02 20.31
N THR A 47 -11.94 -6.55 19.54
CA THR A 47 -13.15 -7.23 20.05
C THR A 47 -13.09 -8.75 19.92
N ALA A 48 -11.90 -9.31 19.63
CA ALA A 48 -11.69 -10.73 19.34
C ALA A 48 -12.59 -11.28 18.23
N ASN A 49 -13.04 -10.41 17.32
CA ASN A 49 -13.80 -10.78 16.13
C ASN A 49 -12.84 -11.24 15.02
N PHE A 50 -12.32 -12.46 15.15
CA PHE A 50 -11.33 -13.00 14.21
C PHE A 50 -11.88 -13.21 12.81
N SER A 51 -13.16 -13.57 12.66
CA SER A 51 -13.78 -13.69 11.33
C SER A 51 -13.87 -12.33 10.64
N GLY A 52 -14.23 -11.27 11.37
CA GLY A 52 -14.20 -9.91 10.87
C GLY A 52 -12.79 -9.45 10.50
N ALA A 53 -11.80 -9.73 11.34
CA ALA A 53 -10.41 -9.40 11.05
C ALA A 53 -9.90 -10.12 9.77
N ALA A 54 -10.19 -11.41 9.64
CA ALA A 54 -9.84 -12.19 8.46
C ALA A 54 -10.53 -11.68 7.19
N HIS A 55 -11.77 -11.20 7.29
CA HIS A 55 -12.50 -10.58 6.17
C HIS A 55 -11.81 -9.30 5.68
N TRP A 56 -11.49 -8.38 6.60
CA TRP A 56 -10.79 -7.13 6.26
C TRP A 56 -9.41 -7.38 5.66
N TYR A 57 -8.68 -8.38 6.17
CA TYR A 57 -7.39 -8.79 5.63
C TYR A 57 -7.51 -9.37 4.20
N ALA A 58 -8.44 -10.30 3.99
CA ALA A 58 -8.52 -11.08 2.76
C ALA A 58 -9.25 -10.37 1.62
N ASN A 59 -10.27 -9.59 1.93
CA ASN A 59 -11.14 -8.97 0.93
C ASN A 59 -10.99 -7.45 0.89
N GLY A 60 -10.87 -6.82 2.06
CA GLY A 60 -11.03 -5.37 2.20
C GLY A 60 -12.44 -4.89 1.79
N GLU A 61 -12.83 -3.70 2.22
CA GLU A 61 -14.03 -3.02 1.66
C GLU A 61 -13.82 -1.51 1.47
N GLY A 62 -12.63 -0.99 1.79
CA GLY A 62 -12.21 0.38 1.51
C GLY A 62 -10.97 0.39 0.64
N SER A 63 -11.06 1.03 -0.53
CA SER A 63 -9.95 1.33 -1.45
C SER A 63 -9.59 0.27 -2.50
N PHE A 64 -8.96 -0.86 -2.14
CA PHE A 64 -8.30 -1.73 -3.12
C PHE A 64 -9.28 -2.59 -3.91
N GLY A 65 -10.20 -3.30 -3.25
CA GLY A 65 -11.16 -4.20 -3.92
C GLY A 65 -12.10 -3.50 -4.92
N VAL A 66 -12.26 -2.16 -4.82
CA VAL A 66 -13.11 -1.35 -5.72
C VAL A 66 -12.42 -1.01 -7.03
N ILE A 67 -11.10 -0.79 -7.03
CA ILE A 67 -10.33 -0.46 -8.25
C ILE A 67 -9.48 -1.62 -8.77
N HIS A 68 -9.17 -2.57 -7.91
CA HIS A 68 -8.43 -3.79 -8.17
C HIS A 68 -9.24 -4.99 -7.66
N PRO A 69 -10.22 -5.49 -8.44
CA PRO A 69 -11.00 -6.65 -8.06
C PRO A 69 -10.09 -7.86 -7.77
N GLY A 70 -10.01 -8.28 -6.51
CA GLY A 70 -9.16 -9.39 -6.06
C GLY A 70 -7.82 -8.99 -5.42
N GLU A 71 -7.49 -7.70 -5.37
CA GLU A 71 -6.35 -7.21 -4.59
C GLU A 71 -6.81 -6.75 -3.20
N SER A 72 -6.06 -7.15 -2.18
CA SER A 72 -6.29 -6.88 -0.76
C SER A 72 -4.96 -6.83 -0.02
N MET A 73 -4.98 -6.52 1.28
CA MET A 73 -3.80 -6.66 2.13
C MET A 73 -3.17 -8.05 2.02
N LYS A 74 -3.99 -9.09 1.88
CA LYS A 74 -3.51 -10.45 1.65
C LYS A 74 -2.77 -10.61 0.33
N THR A 75 -3.32 -10.09 -0.76
CA THR A 75 -2.67 -10.18 -2.08
C THR A 75 -1.34 -9.42 -2.09
N PHE A 76 -1.27 -8.26 -1.42
CA PHE A 76 0.00 -7.55 -1.22
C PHE A 76 0.98 -8.35 -0.37
N SER A 77 0.53 -8.93 0.75
CA SER A 77 1.38 -9.68 1.68
C SER A 77 1.94 -10.96 1.05
N THR A 78 1.16 -11.63 0.20
CA THR A 78 1.57 -12.86 -0.51
C THR A 78 2.36 -12.57 -1.80
N GLY A 79 2.16 -11.41 -2.42
CA GLY A 79 2.87 -10.95 -3.62
C GLY A 79 4.07 -10.03 -3.35
N ALA A 80 4.46 -9.83 -2.09
CA ALA A 80 5.43 -8.82 -1.68
C ALA A 80 6.79 -8.90 -2.42
N GLU A 81 7.22 -10.09 -2.84
CA GLU A 81 8.45 -10.26 -3.63
C GLU A 81 8.37 -9.58 -5.00
N LEU A 82 7.20 -9.56 -5.63
CA LEU A 82 7.00 -8.93 -6.93
C LEU A 82 7.02 -7.40 -6.83
N GLU A 83 6.56 -6.87 -5.70
CA GLU A 83 6.36 -5.43 -5.50
C GLU A 83 7.53 -4.75 -4.78
N LEU A 84 8.27 -5.50 -3.92
CA LEU A 84 9.31 -4.96 -3.04
C LEU A 84 10.72 -5.37 -3.45
N VAL A 85 10.86 -5.91 -4.66
CA VAL A 85 12.14 -6.20 -5.32
C VAL A 85 12.20 -5.38 -6.60
N ASP A 86 13.30 -4.64 -6.78
CA ASP A 86 13.47 -3.84 -7.98
C ASP A 86 13.77 -4.71 -9.22
N SER A 87 13.82 -4.08 -10.40
CA SER A 87 14.09 -4.76 -11.67
C SER A 87 15.49 -5.41 -11.75
N SER A 88 16.40 -5.09 -10.83
CA SER A 88 17.71 -5.72 -10.71
C SER A 88 17.71 -6.96 -9.81
N GLY A 89 16.59 -7.26 -9.15
CA GLY A 89 16.49 -8.31 -8.15
C GLY A 89 16.90 -7.84 -6.74
N THR A 90 17.08 -6.54 -6.52
CA THR A 90 17.46 -6.00 -5.21
C THR A 90 16.22 -5.68 -4.40
N SER A 91 16.04 -6.39 -3.28
CA SER A 91 14.98 -6.11 -2.31
C SER A 91 15.15 -4.73 -1.66
N PHE A 92 14.04 -4.03 -1.43
CA PHE A 92 14.06 -2.80 -0.63
C PHE A 92 14.57 -3.06 0.79
N LYS A 93 15.29 -2.08 1.34
CA LYS A 93 16.03 -2.21 2.60
C LYS A 93 15.22 -2.84 3.72
N HIS A 94 14.02 -2.33 3.99
CA HIS A 94 13.18 -2.82 5.08
C HIS A 94 12.57 -4.20 4.78
N TYR A 95 12.14 -4.42 3.54
CA TYR A 95 11.66 -5.74 3.10
C TYR A 95 12.73 -6.82 3.31
N LYS A 96 13.98 -6.53 2.92
CA LYS A 96 15.12 -7.43 3.15
C LYS A 96 15.37 -7.71 4.63
N GLN A 97 15.29 -6.70 5.50
CA GLN A 97 15.47 -6.89 6.94
C GLN A 97 14.43 -7.85 7.53
N PHE A 98 13.18 -7.73 7.12
CA PHE A 98 12.12 -8.64 7.58
C PHE A 98 12.25 -10.03 6.98
N TYR A 99 12.61 -10.14 5.70
CA TYR A 99 12.95 -11.43 5.08
C TYR A 99 14.07 -12.13 5.83
N ASP A 100 15.18 -11.44 6.12
CA ASP A 100 16.33 -12.01 6.83
C ASP A 100 15.96 -12.47 8.25
N TYR A 101 14.98 -11.82 8.90
CA TYR A 101 14.51 -12.17 10.24
C TYR A 101 13.51 -13.34 10.26
N TYR A 102 12.51 -13.30 9.39
CA TYR A 102 11.39 -14.26 9.38
C TYR A 102 11.60 -15.46 8.44
N GLY A 103 12.52 -15.37 7.48
CA GLY A 103 12.87 -16.46 6.57
C GLY A 103 11.83 -16.74 5.48
N GLY A 104 11.17 -15.70 4.95
CA GLY A 104 10.19 -15.83 3.88
C GLY A 104 9.81 -14.51 3.26
N PHE A 105 9.47 -14.53 1.97
CA PHE A 105 9.05 -13.35 1.21
C PHE A 105 7.60 -12.94 1.51
N ASP A 106 6.77 -13.92 1.85
CA ASP A 106 5.39 -13.83 2.34
C ASP A 106 5.32 -13.71 3.87
N TYR A 107 6.36 -13.18 4.52
CA TYR A 107 6.41 -13.14 6.00
C TYR A 107 5.20 -12.43 6.61
N ALA A 108 4.61 -11.45 5.91
CA ALA A 108 3.45 -10.72 6.40
C ALA A 108 2.13 -11.53 6.37
N ASP A 109 2.08 -12.66 5.64
CA ASP A 109 0.93 -13.59 5.57
C ASP A 109 1.11 -14.83 6.45
N LYS A 110 2.33 -15.09 6.91
CA LYS A 110 2.60 -16.12 7.90
C LYS A 110 2.13 -15.57 9.25
N TRP A 111 1.48 -16.38 10.10
CA TRP A 111 0.90 -16.08 11.43
C TRP A 111 -0.30 -15.10 11.46
#